data_AF-A0A0G3WAB7-F1
#
_entry.id   AF-A0A0G3WAB7-F1
#
_cell.length_a   1.000
_cell.length_b   1.000
_cell.length_c   1.000
_cell.angle_alpha   90.00
_cell.angle_beta   90.00
_cell.angle_gamma   90.00
#
_symmetry.space_group_name_H-M   'P 1'
#
loop_
_entity.id
_entity.type
_entity.pdbx_description
1 polymer ?
#
loop_
_entity_poly.entity_id
_entity_poly.type
_entity_poly.pdbx_seq_one_letter_code
_entity_poly.pdbx_strand_id
1 'polypeptide(L)'
;MDKNGNPAGFNIELTEAVLRTMGLRAEFRLDHWTEIRRQLAAGEIHMISGMFYSSDREVIYDFTTRHAVTSGDIFTRRGTKISDIRELEGLAVVVQEDDIIYEYLRKQNLNIAFIPVSTIEEALRLVSIGKYDYAAVLKVPGHYIIEELRIPNLQANNIAMAQSDYCMAVQSNNEDLLFVLNGGLNLLKATGEYQEIYDKWLGVYEEKSFIQEIKEYGWILGFVAIGLVLLAIWIATLKRMVAIKTKELKQANNTLNENQKVLNSYNQEVTVAYQQLTASEEELRAQYDEIQNYIKKLESLKQKYQIAIQGTNSVVWEYDLNDKSIYLSEEFKNIYGVTIDGKEKIEKIFHQLLTSEEKDKLIKEFMDYKKEKRRDL
;
A
#
# COMPACT_ATOMS: atom_id res chain seq x y z
N MET A 1 -5.25 54.97 -27.06
CA MET A 1 -4.90 56.26 -26.42
C MET A 1 -5.41 56.22 -24.99
N ASP A 2 -4.76 56.95 -24.07
CA ASP A 2 -5.31 57.17 -22.74
C ASP A 2 -6.45 58.21 -22.76
N LYS A 3 -7.07 58.46 -21.61
CA LYS A 3 -8.16 59.45 -21.46
C LYS A 3 -7.71 60.91 -21.72
N ASN A 4 -6.42 61.16 -21.79
CA ASN A 4 -5.82 62.47 -22.00
C ASN A 4 -5.33 62.65 -23.46
N GLY A 5 -5.53 61.65 -24.32
CA GLY A 5 -5.11 61.68 -25.73
C GLY A 5 -3.67 61.24 -25.98
N ASN A 6 -2.97 60.71 -24.98
CA ASN A 6 -1.60 60.22 -25.16
C ASN A 6 -1.59 58.81 -25.78
N PRO A 7 -0.53 58.44 -26.51
CA PRO A 7 -0.27 57.07 -26.92
C PRO A 7 -0.23 56.15 -25.69
N ALA A 8 -1.08 55.13 -25.68
CA ALA A 8 -1.13 54.14 -24.63
C ALA A 8 -1.63 52.81 -25.21
N GLY A 9 -1.23 51.71 -24.59
CA GLY A 9 -1.56 50.35 -25.01
C GLY A 9 -0.34 49.43 -24.98
N PHE A 10 -0.58 48.16 -25.26
CA PHE A 10 0.43 47.10 -25.28
C PHE A 10 1.69 47.48 -26.07
N ASN A 11 1.52 47.92 -27.33
CA ASN A 11 2.66 48.28 -28.19
C ASN A 11 3.47 49.45 -27.66
N ILE A 12 2.82 50.43 -27.03
CA ILE A 12 3.49 51.63 -26.51
C ILE A 12 4.36 51.24 -25.32
N GLU A 13 3.78 50.54 -24.33
CA GLU A 13 4.52 50.11 -23.14
C GLU A 13 5.62 49.10 -23.50
N LEU A 14 5.36 48.19 -24.44
CA LEU A 14 6.37 47.25 -24.91
C LEU A 14 7.53 47.97 -25.62
N THR A 15 7.24 48.86 -26.58
CA THR A 15 8.29 49.61 -27.28
C THR A 15 9.10 50.48 -26.32
N GLU A 16 8.45 51.13 -25.36
CA GLU A 16 9.13 51.92 -24.34
C GLU A 16 10.04 51.05 -23.46
N ALA A 17 9.56 49.89 -23.01
CA ALA A 17 10.36 48.95 -22.22
C ALA A 17 11.56 48.40 -23.02
N VAL A 18 11.36 48.06 -24.29
CA VAL A 18 12.41 47.55 -25.19
C VAL A 18 13.51 48.60 -25.35
N LEU A 19 13.13 49.83 -25.71
CA LEU A 19 14.08 50.91 -25.92
C LEU A 19 14.77 51.33 -24.62
N ARG A 20 14.04 51.42 -23.50
CA ARG A 20 14.60 51.70 -22.17
C ARG A 20 15.67 50.69 -21.78
N THR A 21 15.40 49.41 -22.03
CA THR A 21 16.32 48.30 -21.75
C THR A 21 17.62 48.42 -22.54
N MET A 22 17.53 48.98 -23.74
CA MET A 22 18.67 49.23 -24.62
C MET A 22 19.29 50.63 -24.45
N GLY A 23 18.86 51.41 -23.44
CA GLY A 23 19.39 52.75 -23.15
C GLY A 23 18.90 53.86 -24.10
N LEU A 24 17.81 53.61 -24.84
CA LEU A 24 17.20 54.55 -25.78
C LEU A 24 15.89 55.13 -25.22
N ARG A 25 15.39 56.18 -25.86
CA ARG A 25 14.09 56.81 -25.55
C ARG A 25 13.19 56.81 -26.77
N ALA A 26 11.91 56.55 -26.56
CA ALA A 26 10.88 56.60 -27.58
C ALA A 26 10.22 57.99 -27.64
N GLU A 27 9.96 58.47 -28.85
CA GLU A 27 8.99 59.54 -29.11
C GLU A 27 7.87 58.93 -29.95
N PHE A 28 6.64 58.97 -29.45
CA PHE A 28 5.50 58.35 -30.11
C PHE A 28 4.69 59.40 -30.87
N ARG A 29 4.39 59.10 -32.14
CA ARG A 29 3.50 59.89 -33.00
C ARG A 29 2.33 59.02 -33.43
N LEU A 30 1.12 59.59 -33.37
CA LEU A 30 -0.12 58.92 -33.76
C LEU A 30 -0.65 59.57 -35.03
N ASP A 31 -0.96 58.75 -36.03
CA ASP A 31 -1.46 59.19 -37.33
C ASP A 31 -2.32 58.07 -37.95
N HIS A 32 -2.88 58.29 -39.13
CA HIS A 32 -3.64 57.28 -39.87
C HIS A 32 -2.72 56.17 -40.41
N TRP A 33 -3.22 54.94 -40.43
CA TRP A 33 -2.42 53.75 -40.75
C TRP A 33 -1.69 53.85 -42.10
N THR A 34 -2.40 54.24 -43.16
CA THR A 34 -1.82 54.44 -44.49
C THR A 34 -0.70 55.47 -44.48
N GLU A 35 -0.86 56.55 -43.71
CA GLU A 35 0.12 57.61 -43.60
C GLU A 35 1.35 57.18 -42.78
N ILE A 36 1.16 56.49 -41.66
CA ILE A 36 2.26 55.91 -40.86
C ILE A 36 3.14 54.99 -41.72
N ARG A 37 2.54 54.14 -42.56
CA ARG A 37 3.28 53.26 -43.48
C ARG A 37 4.10 54.08 -44.47
N ARG A 38 3.50 55.10 -45.08
CA ARG A 38 4.19 56.01 -46.01
C ARG A 38 5.38 56.70 -45.33
N GLN A 39 5.18 57.22 -44.11
CA GLN A 39 6.21 57.89 -43.33
C GLN A 39 7.40 56.98 -43.02
N LEU A 40 7.17 55.72 -42.63
CA LEU A 40 8.26 54.76 -42.41
C LEU A 40 9.01 54.45 -43.71
N ALA A 41 8.29 54.22 -44.81
CA ALA A 41 8.92 53.97 -46.11
C ALA A 41 9.76 55.17 -46.58
N ALA A 42 9.31 56.39 -46.28
CA ALA A 42 10.01 57.63 -46.59
C ALA A 42 11.16 57.96 -45.61
N GLY A 43 11.31 57.22 -44.51
CA GLY A 43 12.30 57.49 -43.47
C GLY A 43 11.98 58.70 -42.57
N GLU A 44 10.72 59.17 -42.57
CA GLU A 44 10.25 60.27 -41.72
C GLU A 44 10.08 59.83 -40.25
N ILE A 45 9.90 58.52 -40.04
CA ILE A 45 9.90 57.86 -38.72
C ILE A 45 10.87 56.67 -38.74
N HIS A 46 11.41 56.31 -37.57
CA HIS A 46 12.43 55.25 -37.47
C HIS A 46 11.82 53.84 -37.39
N MET A 47 10.64 53.72 -36.80
CA MET A 47 9.98 52.44 -36.60
C MET A 47 8.46 52.59 -36.44
N ILE A 48 7.76 51.49 -36.68
CA ILE A 48 6.36 51.30 -36.31
C ILE A 48 6.33 50.27 -35.17
N SER A 49 5.71 50.65 -34.05
CA SER A 49 5.68 49.84 -32.82
C SER A 49 4.91 48.52 -32.95
N GLY A 50 4.05 48.41 -33.96
CA GLY A 50 3.34 47.17 -34.26
C GLY A 50 2.83 47.13 -35.70
N MET A 51 3.30 46.15 -36.45
CA MET A 51 2.88 45.85 -37.82
C MET A 51 2.81 44.34 -38.01
N PHE A 52 1.77 43.88 -38.71
CA PHE A 52 1.69 42.50 -39.16
C PHE A 52 2.73 42.21 -40.23
N TYR A 53 3.48 41.14 -40.02
CA TYR A 53 4.37 40.57 -41.00
C TYR A 53 3.57 40.01 -42.19
N SER A 54 4.00 40.36 -43.40
CA SER A 54 3.61 39.68 -44.63
C SER A 54 4.76 39.71 -45.63
N SER A 55 4.83 38.72 -46.52
CA SER A 55 5.83 38.64 -47.59
C SER A 55 5.91 39.91 -48.43
N ASP A 56 4.76 40.56 -48.64
CA ASP A 56 4.67 41.74 -49.51
C ASP A 56 5.23 42.98 -48.81
N ARG A 57 5.13 43.02 -47.47
CA ARG A 57 5.65 44.11 -46.63
C ARG A 57 7.13 43.94 -46.33
N GLU A 58 7.63 42.71 -46.24
CA GLU A 58 9.06 42.38 -46.06
C GLU A 58 9.94 42.94 -47.18
N VAL A 59 9.36 43.22 -48.35
CA VAL A 59 10.07 43.89 -49.46
C VAL A 59 10.42 45.35 -49.13
N ILE A 60 9.68 46.00 -48.23
CA ILE A 60 9.79 47.44 -47.93
C ILE A 60 10.31 47.68 -46.51
N TYR A 61 10.05 46.75 -45.59
CA TYR A 61 10.32 46.88 -44.17
C TYR A 61 11.02 45.64 -43.63
N ASP A 62 11.89 45.83 -42.64
CA ASP A 62 12.43 44.72 -41.86
C ASP A 62 11.66 44.60 -40.54
N PHE A 63 11.52 43.37 -40.04
CA PHE A 63 10.68 43.06 -38.90
C PHE A 63 11.47 42.42 -37.77
N THR A 64 11.16 42.81 -36.54
CA THR A 64 11.67 42.10 -35.35
C THR A 64 11.11 40.68 -35.28
N THR A 65 11.65 39.89 -34.36
CA THR A 65 10.95 38.71 -33.86
C THR A 65 9.54 39.08 -33.38
N ARG A 66 8.59 38.17 -33.59
CA ARG A 66 7.20 38.39 -33.17
C ARG A 66 7.10 38.67 -31.67
N HIS A 67 6.27 39.63 -31.34
CA HIS A 67 5.96 40.00 -29.96
C HIS A 67 4.47 39.88 -29.65
N ALA A 68 3.62 39.59 -30.63
CA ALA A 68 2.27 39.10 -30.43
C ALA A 68 1.84 38.29 -31.65
N VAL A 69 0.77 37.53 -31.51
CA VAL A 69 0.07 36.89 -32.62
C VAL A 69 -1.38 37.29 -32.49
N THR A 70 -2.00 37.74 -33.58
CA THR A 70 -3.45 37.90 -33.60
C THR A 70 -4.01 37.43 -34.92
N SER A 71 -5.33 37.34 -34.97
CA SER A 71 -6.11 36.89 -36.11
C SER A 71 -7.21 37.88 -36.38
N GLY A 72 -7.64 37.94 -37.63
CA GLY A 72 -8.90 38.56 -38.00
C GLY A 72 -10.08 37.68 -37.67
N ASP A 73 -11.24 38.32 -37.61
CA ASP A 73 -12.52 37.66 -37.55
C ASP A 73 -13.55 38.41 -38.39
N ILE A 74 -14.67 37.77 -38.62
CA ILE A 74 -15.82 38.35 -39.29
C ILE A 74 -16.82 38.76 -38.21
N PHE A 75 -17.15 40.04 -38.16
CA PHE A 75 -18.15 40.61 -37.28
C PHE A 75 -19.45 40.81 -38.04
N THR A 76 -20.55 40.45 -37.38
CA THR A 76 -21.91 40.49 -37.95
C THR A 76 -22.90 40.95 -36.89
N ARG A 77 -24.10 41.35 -37.29
CA ARG A 77 -25.20 41.54 -36.34
C ARG A 77 -25.64 40.20 -35.75
N ARG A 78 -26.05 40.20 -34.47
CA ARG A 78 -26.63 39.02 -33.81
C ARG A 78 -27.76 38.43 -34.63
N GLY A 79 -27.79 37.10 -34.72
CA GLY A 79 -28.73 36.35 -35.56
C GLY A 79 -28.20 36.02 -36.96
N THR A 80 -27.14 36.69 -37.42
CA THR A 80 -26.38 36.27 -38.60
C THR A 80 -25.13 35.52 -38.13
N LYS A 81 -24.86 34.36 -38.70
CA LYS A 81 -23.66 33.58 -38.40
C LYS A 81 -23.03 33.09 -39.69
N ILE A 82 -21.72 33.24 -39.78
CA ILE A 82 -20.89 32.59 -40.80
C ILE A 82 -19.98 31.62 -40.07
N SER A 83 -19.69 30.48 -40.70
CA SER A 83 -18.73 29.50 -40.17
C SER A 83 -17.49 29.37 -41.04
N ASP A 84 -17.52 29.85 -42.29
CA ASP A 84 -16.41 29.75 -43.24
C ASP A 84 -16.24 31.03 -44.07
N ILE A 85 -14.99 31.42 -44.34
CA ILE A 85 -14.67 32.58 -45.17
C ILE A 85 -15.25 32.49 -46.59
N ARG A 86 -15.44 31.28 -47.12
CA ARG A 86 -16.01 31.04 -48.46
C ARG A 86 -17.45 31.51 -48.57
N GLU A 87 -18.17 31.60 -47.45
CA GLU A 87 -19.55 32.14 -47.43
C GLU A 87 -19.58 33.64 -47.75
N LEU A 88 -18.43 34.34 -47.76
CA LEU A 88 -18.33 35.75 -48.19
C LEU A 88 -18.33 35.92 -49.71
N GLU A 89 -18.24 34.85 -50.50
CA GLU A 89 -18.19 34.94 -51.96
C GLU A 89 -19.44 35.64 -52.53
N GLY A 90 -19.22 36.69 -53.32
CA GLY A 90 -20.28 37.53 -53.89
C GLY A 90 -20.91 38.53 -52.92
N LEU A 91 -20.48 38.57 -51.65
CA LEU A 91 -21.04 39.45 -50.62
C LEU A 91 -20.23 40.74 -50.47
N ALA A 92 -20.90 41.78 -49.96
CA ALA A 92 -20.27 43.04 -49.58
C ALA A 92 -19.66 42.94 -48.18
N VAL A 93 -18.34 43.14 -48.07
CA VAL A 93 -17.61 43.01 -46.82
C VAL A 93 -16.84 44.29 -46.54
N VAL A 94 -17.13 44.90 -45.40
CA VAL A 94 -16.44 46.10 -44.93
C VAL A 94 -15.09 45.70 -44.36
N VAL A 95 -14.03 46.36 -44.81
CA VAL A 95 -12.66 46.05 -44.43
C VAL A 95 -11.92 47.35 -44.17
N GLN A 96 -10.95 47.33 -43.25
CA GLN A 96 -10.05 48.47 -43.13
C GLN A 96 -9.09 48.48 -44.33
N GLU A 97 -8.94 49.63 -44.97
CA GLU A 97 -8.01 49.83 -46.06
C GLU A 97 -6.56 49.58 -45.60
N ASP A 98 -5.76 48.94 -46.45
CA ASP A 98 -4.34 48.65 -46.19
C ASP A 98 -4.05 47.80 -44.94
N ASP A 99 -5.06 47.13 -44.38
CA ASP A 99 -4.91 46.20 -43.25
C ASP A 99 -4.60 44.76 -43.70
N ILE A 100 -3.99 43.98 -42.80
CA ILE A 100 -3.61 42.59 -43.05
C ILE A 100 -4.81 41.70 -43.38
N ILE A 101 -6.00 41.99 -42.83
CA ILE A 101 -7.20 41.19 -43.12
C ILE A 101 -7.68 41.42 -44.54
N TYR A 102 -7.60 42.65 -45.03
CA TYR A 102 -7.89 42.96 -46.43
C TYR A 102 -6.89 42.26 -47.38
N GLU A 103 -5.58 42.36 -47.09
CA GLU A 103 -4.53 41.68 -47.86
C GLU A 103 -4.76 40.17 -47.91
N TYR A 104 -5.08 39.55 -46.76
CA TYR A 104 -5.35 38.12 -46.65
C TYR A 104 -6.56 37.68 -47.47
N LEU A 105 -7.69 38.38 -47.36
CA LEU A 105 -8.93 38.04 -48.07
C LEU A 105 -8.76 38.18 -49.59
N ARG A 106 -8.01 39.19 -50.06
CA ARG A 106 -7.68 39.33 -51.48
C ARG A 106 -6.91 38.11 -52.02
N LYS A 107 -5.99 37.54 -51.23
CA LYS A 107 -5.21 36.36 -51.61
C LYS A 107 -6.02 35.08 -51.67
N GLN A 108 -7.22 35.04 -51.09
CA GLN A 108 -8.10 33.86 -51.16
C GLN A 108 -8.78 33.70 -52.52
N ASN A 109 -8.69 34.70 -53.42
CA ASN A 109 -9.35 34.71 -54.73
C ASN A 109 -10.86 34.43 -54.67
N LEU A 110 -11.50 34.85 -53.58
CA LEU A 110 -12.95 34.86 -53.45
C LEU A 110 -13.49 36.13 -54.10
N ASN A 111 -14.57 36.02 -54.87
CA ASN A 111 -15.22 37.17 -55.53
C ASN A 111 -15.97 38.07 -54.52
N ILE A 112 -15.26 38.66 -53.57
CA ILE A 112 -15.81 39.49 -52.49
C ILE A 112 -15.88 40.95 -52.95
N ALA A 113 -17.00 41.61 -52.71
CA ALA A 113 -17.14 43.05 -52.91
C ALA A 113 -16.62 43.82 -51.68
N PHE A 114 -15.34 44.17 -51.70
CA PHE A 114 -14.71 44.90 -50.60
C PHE A 114 -15.20 46.35 -50.51
N ILE A 115 -15.60 46.76 -49.30
CA ILE A 115 -15.95 48.14 -48.96
C ILE A 115 -14.85 48.68 -48.03
N PRO A 116 -13.82 49.36 -48.56
CA PRO A 116 -12.72 49.89 -47.75
C PRO A 116 -13.18 51.08 -46.90
N VAL A 117 -12.72 51.12 -45.66
CA VAL A 117 -12.89 52.24 -44.72
C VAL A 117 -11.58 52.56 -44.02
N SER A 118 -11.45 53.75 -43.45
CA SER A 118 -10.19 54.18 -42.84
C SER A 118 -9.94 53.59 -41.45
N THR A 119 -10.98 53.17 -40.74
CA THR A 119 -10.88 52.69 -39.35
C THR A 119 -11.74 51.46 -39.07
N ILE A 120 -11.30 50.63 -38.11
CA ILE A 120 -12.08 49.48 -37.60
C ILE A 120 -13.41 49.95 -36.97
N GLU A 121 -13.40 51.10 -36.29
CA GLU A 121 -14.62 51.70 -35.72
C GLU A 121 -15.66 51.97 -36.80
N GLU A 122 -15.27 52.58 -37.91
CA GLU A 122 -16.18 52.82 -39.03
C GLU A 122 -16.72 51.51 -39.61
N ALA A 123 -15.87 50.50 -39.77
CA ALA A 123 -16.29 49.19 -40.28
C ALA A 123 -17.38 48.56 -39.40
N LEU A 124 -17.18 48.54 -38.09
CA LEU A 124 -18.12 47.98 -37.13
C LEU A 124 -19.41 48.81 -37.04
N ARG A 125 -19.31 50.15 -37.08
CA ARG A 125 -20.49 51.02 -37.08
C ARG A 125 -21.39 50.76 -38.28
N LEU A 126 -20.82 50.64 -39.48
CA LEU A 126 -21.58 50.40 -40.71
C LEU A 126 -22.36 49.08 -40.66
N VAL A 127 -21.78 48.04 -40.04
CA VAL A 127 -22.47 46.75 -39.84
C VAL A 127 -23.52 46.85 -38.74
N SER A 128 -23.23 47.57 -37.67
CA SER A 128 -24.17 47.78 -36.55
C SER A 128 -25.44 48.49 -36.98
N ILE A 129 -25.33 49.55 -37.81
CA ILE A 129 -26.49 50.32 -38.29
C ILE A 129 -27.27 49.64 -39.41
N GLY A 130 -26.82 48.48 -39.90
CA GLY A 130 -27.51 47.76 -40.96
C GLY A 130 -27.19 48.20 -42.39
N LYS A 131 -26.16 49.03 -42.59
CA LYS A 131 -25.77 49.47 -43.94
C LYS A 131 -25.04 48.38 -44.71
N TYR A 132 -24.26 47.55 -44.00
CA TYR A 132 -23.65 46.32 -44.51
C TYR A 132 -23.85 45.19 -43.51
N ASP A 133 -23.60 43.95 -43.93
CA ASP A 133 -23.85 42.77 -43.09
C ASP A 133 -22.58 42.20 -42.44
N TYR A 134 -21.42 42.44 -43.06
CA TYR A 134 -20.15 41.81 -42.68
C TYR A 134 -19.04 42.85 -42.56
N ALA A 135 -18.28 42.78 -41.47
CA ALA A 135 -17.02 43.48 -41.32
C ALA A 135 -15.92 42.45 -41.04
N ALA A 136 -14.87 42.44 -41.86
CA ALA A 136 -13.70 41.60 -41.62
C ALA A 136 -12.56 42.48 -41.10
N VAL A 137 -12.22 42.31 -39.82
CA VAL A 137 -11.27 43.14 -39.08
C VAL A 137 -10.50 42.31 -38.07
N LEU A 138 -9.45 42.87 -37.47
CA LEU A 138 -8.70 42.23 -36.39
C LEU A 138 -9.61 41.92 -35.19
N LYS A 139 -9.51 40.69 -34.66
CA LYS A 139 -10.40 40.19 -33.62
C LYS A 139 -10.32 40.99 -32.32
N VAL A 140 -9.11 41.15 -31.77
CA VAL A 140 -8.91 41.83 -30.47
C VAL A 140 -9.32 43.32 -30.53
N PRO A 141 -8.84 44.13 -31.51
CA PRO A 141 -9.34 45.49 -31.69
C PRO A 141 -10.85 45.55 -31.92
N GLY A 142 -11.42 44.59 -32.66
CA GLY A 142 -12.84 44.53 -32.91
C GLY A 142 -13.66 44.37 -31.63
N HIS A 143 -13.26 43.45 -30.75
CA HIS A 143 -13.89 43.27 -29.43
C HIS A 143 -13.76 44.52 -28.55
N TYR A 144 -12.55 45.09 -28.45
CA TYR A 144 -12.31 46.32 -27.68
C TYR A 144 -13.23 47.45 -28.12
N ILE A 145 -13.35 47.70 -29.43
CA ILE A 145 -14.20 48.77 -29.97
C ILE A 145 -15.68 48.50 -29.70
N ILE A 146 -16.13 47.24 -29.80
CA ILE A 146 -17.52 46.87 -29.48
C ILE A 146 -17.86 47.18 -28.01
N GLU A 147 -16.93 46.90 -27.10
CA GLU A 147 -17.09 47.18 -25.67
C GLU A 147 -17.05 48.68 -25.38
N GLU A 148 -16.03 49.39 -25.91
CA GLU A 148 -15.83 50.83 -25.74
C GLU A 148 -17.03 51.64 -26.25
N LEU A 149 -17.49 51.32 -27.46
CA LEU A 149 -18.62 52.02 -28.11
C LEU A 149 -20.00 51.50 -27.68
N ARG A 150 -20.04 50.47 -26.83
CA ARG A 150 -21.27 49.81 -26.35
C ARG A 150 -22.20 49.40 -27.50
N ILE A 151 -21.70 48.58 -28.41
CA ILE A 151 -22.42 48.10 -29.61
C ILE A 151 -22.84 46.61 -29.40
N PRO A 152 -23.84 46.31 -28.54
CA PRO A 152 -24.14 44.93 -28.13
C PRO A 152 -24.79 44.09 -29.24
N ASN A 153 -25.25 44.73 -30.33
CA ASN A 153 -25.90 44.05 -31.43
C ASN A 153 -24.91 43.35 -32.38
N LEU A 154 -23.60 43.52 -32.19
CA LEU A 154 -22.57 42.82 -32.96
C LEU A 154 -22.08 41.56 -32.24
N GLN A 155 -21.63 40.59 -33.03
CA GLN A 155 -20.95 39.39 -32.58
C GLN A 155 -19.80 39.01 -33.53
N ALA A 156 -18.74 38.47 -32.96
CA ALA A 156 -17.67 37.79 -33.69
C ALA A 156 -18.12 36.37 -34.10
N ASN A 157 -17.64 35.89 -35.24
CA ASN A 157 -17.98 34.55 -35.77
C ASN A 157 -16.93 33.48 -35.44
N ASN A 158 -15.78 33.86 -34.89
CA ASN A 158 -14.67 32.99 -34.48
C ASN A 158 -14.06 32.16 -35.62
N ILE A 159 -13.92 32.74 -36.80
CA ILE A 159 -13.41 32.04 -38.00
C ILE A 159 -11.87 32.02 -38.03
N ALA A 160 -11.21 32.86 -37.22
CA ALA A 160 -9.75 32.97 -37.08
C ALA A 160 -9.05 33.04 -38.45
N MET A 161 -9.08 34.22 -39.06
CA MET A 161 -8.44 34.50 -40.34
C MET A 161 -7.07 35.11 -40.15
N ALA A 162 -6.15 34.92 -41.11
CA ALA A 162 -4.86 35.61 -41.13
C ALA A 162 -4.14 35.59 -39.76
N GLN A 163 -3.88 34.40 -39.21
CA GLN A 163 -3.03 34.31 -38.03
C GLN A 163 -1.64 34.81 -38.42
N SER A 164 -1.33 36.02 -37.99
CA SER A 164 -0.16 36.74 -38.46
C SER A 164 0.70 37.19 -37.29
N ASP A 165 2.00 37.02 -37.49
CA ASP A 165 3.02 37.49 -36.58
C ASP A 165 2.96 39.01 -36.52
N TYR A 166 2.84 39.54 -35.31
CA TYR A 166 2.82 40.96 -35.04
C TYR A 166 4.19 41.36 -34.47
N CYS A 167 4.85 42.26 -35.20
CA CYS A 167 6.26 42.60 -35.02
C CYS A 167 6.43 44.11 -34.95
N MET A 168 7.57 44.58 -34.44
CA MET A 168 7.97 45.96 -34.67
C MET A 168 8.59 46.01 -36.08
N ALA A 169 8.30 47.06 -36.83
CA ALA A 169 8.79 47.23 -38.20
C ALA A 169 9.72 48.43 -38.29
N VAL A 170 10.80 48.28 -39.05
CA VAL A 170 11.76 49.34 -39.37
C VAL A 170 11.89 49.46 -40.90
N GLN A 171 12.47 50.56 -41.38
CA GLN A 171 12.80 50.68 -42.80
C GLN A 171 13.77 49.56 -43.21
N SER A 172 13.61 49.02 -44.42
CA SER A 172 14.48 47.94 -44.89
C SER A 172 15.96 48.35 -44.90
N ASN A 173 16.84 47.40 -44.55
CA ASN A 173 18.28 47.53 -44.35
C ASN A 173 18.70 48.36 -43.12
N ASN A 174 17.80 48.58 -42.15
CA ASN A 174 18.15 49.20 -40.87
C ASN A 174 18.53 48.13 -39.81
N GLU A 175 19.62 47.41 -40.09
CA GLU A 175 20.08 46.28 -39.28
C GLU A 175 20.43 46.69 -37.84
N ASP A 176 20.99 47.88 -37.65
CA ASP A 176 21.38 48.40 -36.33
C ASP A 176 20.16 48.55 -35.41
N LEU A 177 19.11 49.22 -35.88
CA LEU A 177 17.89 49.39 -35.09
C LEU A 177 17.19 48.05 -34.88
N LEU A 178 17.17 47.19 -35.89
CA LEU A 178 16.58 45.87 -35.80
C LEU A 178 17.28 44.99 -34.74
N PHE A 179 18.61 45.03 -34.71
CA PHE A 179 19.42 44.33 -33.71
C PHE A 179 19.11 44.84 -32.30
N VAL A 180 19.03 46.16 -32.14
CA VAL A 180 18.68 46.79 -30.85
C VAL A 180 17.30 46.34 -30.38
N LEU A 181 16.29 46.40 -31.25
CA LEU A 181 14.93 46.03 -30.89
C LEU A 181 14.81 44.53 -30.53
N ASN A 182 15.47 43.65 -31.29
CA ASN A 182 15.48 42.22 -30.99
C ASN A 182 16.23 41.90 -29.68
N GLY A 183 17.35 42.57 -29.42
CA GLY A 183 18.09 42.45 -28.17
C GLY A 183 17.23 42.84 -26.97
N GLY A 184 16.55 43.98 -27.04
CA GLY A 184 15.65 44.45 -25.98
C GLY A 184 14.46 43.51 -25.77
N LEU A 185 13.80 43.06 -26.84
CA LEU A 185 12.70 42.08 -26.76
C LEU A 185 13.13 40.77 -26.08
N ASN A 186 14.30 40.24 -26.45
CA ASN A 186 14.82 39.02 -25.85
C ASN A 186 15.13 39.19 -24.36
N LEU A 187 15.69 40.34 -23.98
CA LEU A 187 15.96 40.62 -22.57
C LEU A 187 14.67 40.77 -21.76
N LEU A 188 13.65 41.47 -22.27
CA LEU A 188 12.34 41.57 -21.60
C LEU A 188 11.64 40.21 -21.44
N LYS A 189 11.77 39.34 -22.45
CA LYS A 189 11.25 37.95 -22.37
C LYS A 189 12.00 37.15 -21.31
N ALA A 190 13.31 37.32 -21.20
CA ALA A 190 14.13 36.61 -20.21
C ALA A 190 13.90 37.11 -18.77
N THR A 191 13.60 38.40 -18.57
CA THR A 191 13.33 38.98 -17.24
C THR A 191 11.89 38.75 -16.76
N GLY A 192 10.97 38.41 -17.67
CA GLY A 192 9.54 38.25 -17.37
C GLY A 192 8.72 39.54 -17.52
N GLU A 193 9.36 40.69 -17.71
CA GLU A 193 8.68 41.99 -17.88
C GLU A 193 7.75 41.99 -19.12
N TYR A 194 8.13 41.26 -20.18
CA TYR A 194 7.25 41.05 -21.34
C TYR A 194 5.91 40.42 -20.93
N GLN A 195 5.94 39.39 -20.06
CA GLN A 195 4.72 38.69 -19.66
C GLN A 195 3.82 39.57 -18.80
N GLU A 196 4.41 40.41 -17.94
CA GLU A 196 3.65 41.38 -17.14
C GLU A 196 2.91 42.39 -18.02
N ILE A 197 3.59 42.94 -19.04
CA ILE A 197 2.98 43.86 -20.01
C ILE A 197 1.91 43.12 -20.83
N TYR A 198 2.18 41.88 -21.25
CA TYR A 198 1.22 41.07 -22.00
C TYR A 198 -0.06 40.79 -21.20
N ASP A 199 0.07 40.34 -19.96
CA ASP A 199 -1.08 39.98 -19.11
C ASP A 199 -1.92 41.22 -18.79
N LYS A 200 -1.28 42.38 -18.58
CA LYS A 200 -1.96 43.65 -18.32
C LYS A 200 -2.88 44.08 -19.47
N TRP A 201 -2.45 43.89 -20.72
CA TRP A 201 -3.15 44.45 -21.89
C TRP A 201 -3.92 43.42 -22.70
N LEU A 202 -3.36 42.24 -22.91
CA LEU A 202 -3.90 41.19 -23.80
C LEU A 202 -4.45 39.99 -23.02
N GLY A 203 -3.94 39.72 -21.82
CA GLY A 203 -4.36 38.58 -20.98
C GLY A 203 -5.83 38.59 -20.54
N VAL A 204 -6.53 39.73 -20.66
CA VAL A 204 -7.97 39.84 -20.36
C VAL A 204 -8.84 39.28 -21.49
N TYR A 205 -8.32 39.24 -22.72
CA TYR A 205 -9.07 38.88 -23.93
C TYR A 205 -8.74 37.48 -24.47
N GLU A 206 -7.67 36.85 -23.97
CA GLU A 206 -7.41 35.44 -24.22
C GLU A 206 -8.07 34.61 -23.13
N GLU A 207 -9.10 33.84 -23.50
CA GLU A 207 -9.55 32.73 -22.66
C GLU A 207 -8.34 31.82 -22.45
N LYS A 208 -7.73 31.90 -21.26
CA LYS A 208 -6.66 30.98 -20.87
C LYS A 208 -7.19 29.57 -21.02
N SER A 209 -6.75 28.89 -22.08
CA SER A 209 -7.11 27.50 -22.29
C SER A 209 -6.45 26.70 -21.17
N PHE A 210 -7.23 26.35 -20.15
CA PHE A 210 -6.83 25.48 -19.03
C PHE A 210 -6.05 24.23 -19.50
N ILE A 211 -6.30 23.79 -20.73
CA ILE A 211 -5.64 22.64 -21.36
C ILE A 211 -4.13 22.87 -21.55
N GLN A 212 -3.68 24.11 -21.78
CA GLN A 212 -2.28 24.43 -22.07
C GLN A 212 -1.44 24.52 -20.79
N GLU A 213 -2.00 25.08 -19.71
CA GLU A 213 -1.39 25.04 -18.37
C GLU A 213 -1.33 23.59 -17.82
N ILE A 214 -2.39 22.79 -18.01
CA ILE A 214 -2.40 21.38 -17.56
C ILE A 214 -1.39 20.53 -18.33
N LYS A 215 -1.09 20.84 -19.60
CA LYS A 215 -0.11 20.10 -20.40
C LYS A 215 1.30 20.22 -19.83
N GLU A 216 1.62 21.37 -19.23
CA GLU A 216 2.90 21.62 -18.56
C GLU A 216 3.01 20.89 -17.22
N TYR A 217 1.90 20.54 -16.58
CA TYR A 217 1.84 19.71 -15.36
C TYR A 217 1.44 18.25 -15.59
N GLY A 218 1.17 17.85 -16.83
CA GLY A 218 0.73 16.49 -17.18
C GLY A 218 1.72 15.41 -16.76
N TRP A 219 3.02 15.74 -16.74
CA TRP A 219 4.06 14.85 -16.23
C TRP A 219 3.94 14.59 -14.72
N ILE A 220 3.55 15.59 -13.92
CA ILE A 220 3.33 15.45 -12.47
C ILE A 220 2.17 14.50 -12.21
N LEU A 221 1.05 14.67 -12.91
CA LEU A 221 -0.09 13.74 -12.84
C LEU A 221 0.32 12.30 -13.22
N GLY A 222 1.18 12.15 -14.23
CA GLY A 222 1.78 10.87 -14.59
C GLY A 222 2.58 10.24 -13.45
N PHE A 223 3.46 11.01 -12.80
CA PHE A 223 4.23 10.54 -11.65
C PHE A 223 3.35 10.16 -10.45
N VAL A 224 2.31 10.94 -10.16
CA VAL A 224 1.35 10.64 -9.09
C VAL A 224 0.59 9.34 -9.39
N ALA A 225 0.13 9.16 -10.63
CA ALA A 225 -0.55 7.94 -11.05
C ALA A 225 0.36 6.70 -10.94
N ILE A 226 1.62 6.80 -11.37
CA ILE A 226 2.62 5.73 -11.22
C ILE A 226 2.85 5.41 -9.73
N GLY A 227 2.97 6.45 -8.89
CA GLY A 227 3.11 6.31 -7.44
C GLY A 227 1.94 5.54 -6.83
N LEU A 228 0.70 5.88 -7.20
CA LEU A 228 -0.51 5.19 -6.73
C LEU A 228 -0.55 3.72 -7.16
N VAL A 229 -0.12 3.40 -8.38
CA VAL A 229 -0.04 2.02 -8.87
C VAL A 229 1.00 1.21 -8.09
N LEU A 230 2.19 1.78 -7.84
CA LEU A 230 3.22 1.14 -7.02
C LEU A 230 2.74 0.92 -5.59
N LEU A 231 2.01 1.89 -5.02
CA LEU A 231 1.45 1.81 -3.67
C LEU A 231 0.35 0.74 -3.59
N ALA A 232 -0.49 0.61 -4.61
CA ALA A 232 -1.49 -0.44 -4.71
C ALA A 232 -0.86 -1.84 -4.82
N ILE A 233 0.19 -1.99 -5.63
CA ILE A 233 0.98 -3.23 -5.74
C ILE A 233 1.60 -3.57 -4.38
N TRP A 234 2.19 -2.59 -3.69
CA TRP A 234 2.78 -2.75 -2.37
C TRP A 234 1.74 -3.19 -1.32
N ILE A 235 0.55 -2.58 -1.31
CA ILE A 235 -0.55 -2.98 -0.42
C ILE A 235 -0.99 -4.43 -0.72
N ALA A 236 -1.08 -4.81 -2.00
CA ALA A 236 -1.49 -6.15 -2.39
C ALA A 236 -0.45 -7.22 -1.99
N THR A 237 0.85 -6.94 -2.15
CA THR A 237 1.91 -7.85 -1.72
C THR A 237 1.97 -7.95 -0.20
N LEU A 238 1.80 -6.86 0.54
CA LEU A 238 1.72 -6.87 2.01
C LEU A 238 0.56 -7.72 2.50
N LYS A 239 -0.64 -7.56 1.94
CA LYS A 239 -1.81 -8.37 2.32
C LYS A 239 -1.57 -9.86 2.09
N ARG A 240 -0.92 -10.23 0.97
CA ARG A 240 -0.54 -11.62 0.71
C ARG A 240 0.46 -12.15 1.74
N MET A 241 1.47 -11.35 2.07
CA MET A 241 2.50 -11.75 3.03
C MET A 241 1.92 -11.92 4.45
N VAL A 242 1.04 -11.01 4.86
CA VAL A 242 0.31 -11.14 6.13
C VAL A 242 -0.52 -12.41 6.13
N ALA A 243 -1.30 -12.70 5.07
CA ALA A 243 -2.11 -13.93 5.02
C ALA A 243 -1.27 -15.21 5.11
N ILE A 244 -0.12 -15.25 4.44
CA ILE A 244 0.82 -16.38 4.52
C ILE A 244 1.34 -16.53 5.95
N LYS A 245 1.82 -15.44 6.56
CA LYS A 245 2.35 -15.47 7.93
C LYS A 245 1.30 -15.79 8.97
N THR A 246 0.06 -15.32 8.80
CA THR A 246 -1.06 -15.69 9.68
C THR A 246 -1.38 -17.18 9.57
N LYS A 247 -1.30 -17.77 8.38
CA LYS A 247 -1.50 -19.23 8.19
C LYS A 247 -0.39 -20.03 8.87
N GLU A 248 0.87 -19.65 8.68
CA GLU A 248 2.03 -20.27 9.34
C GLU A 248 1.91 -20.16 10.88
N LEU A 249 1.59 -18.97 11.40
CA LEU A 249 1.41 -18.77 12.84
C LEU A 249 0.28 -19.63 13.40
N LYS A 250 -0.84 -19.73 12.67
CA LYS A 250 -1.98 -20.55 13.10
C LYS A 250 -1.60 -22.03 13.14
N GLN A 251 -0.84 -22.52 12.17
CA GLN A 251 -0.32 -23.89 12.19
C GLN A 251 0.64 -24.12 13.36
N ALA A 252 1.62 -23.23 13.55
CA ALA A 252 2.56 -23.34 14.66
C ALA A 252 1.86 -23.30 16.03
N ASN A 253 0.86 -22.43 16.19
CA ASN A 253 0.07 -22.33 17.42
C ASN A 253 -0.82 -23.58 17.63
N ASN A 254 -1.39 -24.15 16.57
CA ASN A 254 -2.11 -25.42 16.66
C ASN A 254 -1.19 -26.57 17.10
N THR A 255 -0.01 -26.69 16.50
CA THR A 255 0.99 -27.70 16.87
C THR A 255 1.48 -27.50 18.31
N LEU A 256 1.70 -26.26 18.75
CA LEU A 256 2.04 -25.97 20.15
C LEU A 256 0.92 -26.39 21.11
N ASN A 257 -0.34 -26.10 20.77
CA ASN A 257 -1.48 -26.53 21.57
C ASN A 257 -1.64 -28.05 21.61
N GLU A 258 -1.40 -28.75 20.50
CA GLU A 258 -1.39 -30.22 20.45
C GLU A 258 -0.26 -30.79 21.32
N ASN A 259 0.95 -30.28 21.19
CA ASN A 259 2.08 -30.67 22.03
C ASN A 259 1.79 -30.42 23.51
N GLN A 260 1.18 -29.29 23.86
CA GLN A 260 0.77 -28.99 25.24
C GLN A 260 -0.25 -29.99 25.77
N LYS A 261 -1.22 -30.42 24.95
CA LYS A 261 -2.19 -31.46 25.34
C LYS A 261 -1.51 -32.80 25.57
N VAL A 262 -0.59 -33.20 24.69
CA VAL A 262 0.18 -34.46 24.84
C VAL A 262 1.07 -34.42 26.08
N LEU A 263 1.73 -33.28 26.34
CA LEU A 263 2.50 -33.06 27.57
C LEU A 263 1.61 -33.20 28.81
N ASN A 264 0.41 -32.61 28.78
CA ASN A 264 -0.52 -32.70 29.90
C ASN A 264 -1.02 -34.14 30.11
N SER A 265 -1.33 -34.89 29.05
CA SER A 265 -1.72 -36.30 29.18
C SER A 265 -0.58 -37.16 29.71
N TYR A 266 0.65 -36.94 29.23
CA TYR A 266 1.82 -37.64 29.72
C TYR A 266 2.07 -37.34 31.21
N ASN A 267 1.95 -36.07 31.63
CA ASN A 267 2.05 -35.71 33.04
C ASN A 267 0.95 -36.37 33.90
N GLN A 268 -0.27 -36.51 33.39
CA GLN A 268 -1.35 -37.23 34.07
C GLN A 268 -1.04 -38.73 34.20
N GLU A 269 -0.60 -39.38 33.11
CA GLU A 269 -0.20 -40.78 33.11
C GLU A 269 0.93 -41.04 34.13
N VAL A 270 1.95 -40.18 34.11
CA VAL A 270 3.05 -40.23 35.08
C VAL A 270 2.53 -40.08 36.51
N THR A 271 1.61 -39.15 36.77
CA THR A 271 1.00 -38.96 38.10
C THR A 271 0.23 -40.20 38.56
N VAL A 272 -0.53 -40.84 37.66
CA VAL A 272 -1.28 -42.08 37.97
C VAL A 272 -0.31 -43.24 38.23
N ALA A 273 0.74 -43.38 37.42
CA ALA A 273 1.77 -44.39 37.64
C ALA A 273 2.49 -44.19 38.98
N TYR A 274 2.78 -42.94 39.35
CA TYR A 274 3.32 -42.60 40.67
C TYR A 274 2.37 -43.00 41.80
N GLN A 275 1.07 -42.67 41.69
CA GLN A 275 0.09 -43.06 42.69
C GLN A 275 -0.03 -44.57 42.84
N GLN A 276 -0.05 -45.32 41.73
CA GLN A 276 -0.05 -46.78 41.75
C GLN A 276 1.21 -47.35 42.40
N LEU A 277 2.37 -46.78 42.08
CA LEU A 277 3.64 -47.17 42.67
C LEU A 277 3.63 -46.93 44.19
N THR A 278 3.19 -45.74 44.64
CA THR A 278 3.07 -45.43 46.06
C THR A 278 2.09 -46.36 46.77
N ALA A 279 0.93 -46.67 46.18
CA ALA A 279 -0.01 -47.62 46.75
C ALA A 279 0.59 -49.05 46.84
N SER A 280 1.32 -49.48 45.80
CA SER A 280 2.03 -50.77 45.82
C SER A 280 3.17 -50.79 46.84
N GLU A 281 3.88 -49.69 47.05
CA GLU A 281 4.90 -49.56 48.09
C GLU A 281 4.28 -49.62 49.50
N GLU A 282 3.14 -48.96 49.72
CA GLU A 282 2.40 -49.03 50.98
C GLU A 282 1.88 -50.44 51.26
N GLU A 283 1.33 -51.12 50.25
CA GLU A 283 0.89 -52.52 50.37
C GLU A 283 2.07 -53.45 50.69
N LEU A 284 3.19 -53.28 50.00
CA LEU A 284 4.41 -54.05 50.26
C LEU A 284 4.94 -53.80 51.68
N ARG A 285 4.86 -52.55 52.15
CA ARG A 285 5.24 -52.19 53.52
C ARG A 285 4.33 -52.84 54.57
N ALA A 286 3.02 -52.88 54.32
CA ALA A 286 2.07 -53.56 55.18
C ALA A 286 2.33 -55.08 55.24
N GLN A 287 2.58 -55.71 54.08
CA GLN A 287 2.99 -57.12 54.03
C GLN A 287 4.30 -57.37 54.80
N TYR A 288 5.26 -56.47 54.67
CA TYR A 288 6.52 -56.56 55.42
C TYR A 288 6.28 -56.49 56.93
N ASP A 289 5.47 -55.55 57.41
CA ASP A 289 5.11 -55.42 58.84
C ASP A 289 4.35 -56.66 59.34
N GLU A 290 3.47 -57.24 58.52
CA GLU A 290 2.76 -58.48 58.84
C GLU A 290 3.72 -59.67 58.97
N ILE A 291 4.65 -59.84 58.03
CA ILE A 291 5.70 -60.86 58.07
C ILE A 291 6.53 -60.70 59.34
N GLN A 292 6.93 -59.48 59.70
CA GLN A 292 7.68 -59.22 60.95
C GLN A 292 6.87 -59.64 62.19
N ASN A 293 5.57 -59.39 62.20
CA ASN A 293 4.69 -59.82 63.29
C ASN A 293 4.55 -61.35 63.35
N TYR A 294 4.46 -62.03 62.21
CA TYR A 294 4.47 -63.49 62.12
C TYR A 294 5.77 -64.07 62.68
N ILE A 295 6.93 -63.53 62.30
CA ILE A 295 8.24 -63.94 62.81
C ILE A 295 8.26 -63.83 64.34
N LYS A 296 7.83 -62.69 64.89
CA LYS A 296 7.77 -62.45 66.34
C LYS A 296 6.83 -63.44 67.07
N LYS A 297 5.66 -63.74 66.48
CA LYS A 297 4.75 -64.76 67.02
C LYS A 297 5.40 -66.14 67.00
N LEU A 298 6.08 -66.50 65.91
CA LEU A 298 6.78 -67.78 65.76
C LEU A 298 7.89 -67.93 66.80
N GLU A 299 8.69 -66.89 67.03
CA GLU A 299 9.71 -66.86 68.07
C GLU A 299 9.08 -67.04 69.47
N SER A 300 8.02 -66.30 69.78
CA SER A 300 7.30 -66.44 71.06
C SER A 300 6.71 -67.84 71.24
N LEU A 301 6.11 -68.41 70.18
CA LEU A 301 5.55 -69.75 70.20
C LEU A 301 6.65 -70.78 70.44
N LYS A 302 7.75 -70.69 69.69
CA LYS A 302 8.92 -71.56 69.83
C LYS A 302 9.49 -71.50 71.25
N GLN A 303 9.60 -70.30 71.82
CA GLN A 303 10.06 -70.12 73.20
C GLN A 303 9.09 -70.75 74.22
N LYS A 304 7.78 -70.56 74.06
CA LYS A 304 6.76 -71.19 74.93
C LYS A 304 6.80 -72.71 74.84
N TYR A 305 6.92 -73.27 73.64
CA TYR A 305 7.05 -74.72 73.42
C TYR A 305 8.31 -75.26 74.11
N GLN A 306 9.44 -74.57 73.97
CA GLN A 306 10.69 -74.98 74.61
C GLN A 306 10.59 -74.97 76.15
N ILE A 307 9.98 -73.94 76.74
CA ILE A 307 9.74 -73.86 78.19
C ILE A 307 8.78 -74.96 78.65
N ALA A 308 7.70 -75.22 77.90
CA ALA A 308 6.73 -76.26 78.25
C ALA A 308 7.40 -77.65 78.28
N ILE A 309 8.19 -77.98 77.26
CA ILE A 309 8.91 -79.26 77.18
C ILE A 309 9.91 -79.40 78.35
N GLN A 310 10.71 -78.37 78.61
CA GLN A 310 11.70 -78.39 79.69
C GLN A 310 11.07 -78.40 81.09
N GLY A 311 9.96 -77.67 81.29
CA GLY A 311 9.32 -77.50 82.59
C GLY A 311 8.51 -78.71 83.06
N THR A 312 7.91 -79.47 82.15
CA THR A 312 7.11 -80.66 82.51
C THR A 312 7.94 -81.94 82.59
N ASN A 313 9.26 -81.87 82.36
CA ASN A 313 10.13 -83.03 82.25
C ASN A 313 9.49 -84.10 81.33
N SER A 314 8.88 -83.65 80.24
CA SER A 314 8.11 -84.51 79.34
C SER A 314 8.94 -84.86 78.13
N VAL A 315 8.93 -86.13 77.77
CA VAL A 315 9.57 -86.60 76.56
C VAL A 315 8.65 -86.31 75.38
N VAL A 316 9.13 -85.51 74.43
CA VAL A 316 8.47 -85.38 73.14
C VAL A 316 8.98 -86.49 72.25
N TRP A 317 8.06 -87.19 71.61
CA TRP A 317 8.39 -88.20 70.64
C TRP A 317 7.60 -87.96 69.36
N GLU A 318 8.24 -88.20 68.23
CA GLU A 318 7.61 -88.09 66.92
C GLU A 318 7.79 -89.43 66.21
N TYR A 319 6.68 -90.05 65.84
CA TYR A 319 6.67 -91.33 65.15
C TYR A 319 6.36 -91.11 63.67
N ASP A 320 7.29 -91.51 62.81
CA ASP A 320 7.10 -91.48 61.38
C ASP A 320 6.41 -92.76 60.92
N LEU A 321 5.17 -92.61 60.45
CA LEU A 321 4.31 -93.73 60.03
C LEU A 321 4.85 -94.48 58.81
N ASN A 322 5.71 -93.85 57.99
CA ASN A 322 6.20 -94.44 56.75
C ASN A 322 7.37 -95.40 56.99
N ASP A 323 8.37 -94.97 57.78
CA ASP A 323 9.58 -95.76 58.04
C ASP A 323 9.57 -96.51 59.38
N LYS A 324 8.52 -96.28 60.20
CA LYS A 324 8.33 -96.85 61.54
C LYS A 324 9.44 -96.51 62.53
N SER A 325 10.11 -95.39 62.34
CA SER A 325 11.07 -94.87 63.30
C SER A 325 10.45 -93.81 64.19
N ILE A 326 11.06 -93.65 65.36
CA ILE A 326 10.64 -92.70 66.37
C ILE A 326 11.83 -91.81 66.70
N TYR A 327 11.60 -90.51 66.67
CA TYR A 327 12.49 -89.52 67.26
C TYR A 327 12.07 -89.33 68.72
N LEU A 328 13.03 -89.30 69.63
CA LEU A 328 12.82 -89.01 71.04
C LEU A 328 13.62 -87.75 71.39
N SER A 329 12.99 -86.81 72.10
CA SER A 329 13.66 -85.59 72.56
C SER A 329 14.77 -85.93 73.57
N GLU A 330 15.76 -85.04 73.72
CA GLU A 330 16.91 -85.28 74.60
C GLU A 330 16.51 -85.52 76.06
N GLU A 331 15.36 -85.00 76.50
CA GLU A 331 14.78 -85.23 77.83
C GLU A 331 14.50 -86.72 78.10
N PHE A 332 14.29 -87.56 77.07
CA PHE A 332 14.13 -89.01 77.24
C PHE A 332 15.35 -89.64 77.91
N LYS A 333 16.55 -89.22 77.49
CA LYS A 333 17.82 -89.70 78.04
C LYS A 333 17.93 -89.36 79.52
N ASN A 334 17.54 -88.14 79.90
CA ASN A 334 17.64 -87.66 81.28
C ASN A 334 16.71 -88.43 82.23
N ILE A 335 15.55 -88.88 81.76
CA ILE A 335 14.54 -89.54 82.62
C ILE A 335 14.79 -91.04 82.74
N TYR A 336 15.09 -91.71 81.63
CA TYR A 336 15.18 -93.18 81.61
C TYR A 336 16.62 -93.71 81.58
N GLY A 337 17.63 -92.83 81.48
CA GLY A 337 19.05 -93.22 81.49
C GLY A 337 19.52 -93.98 80.25
N VAL A 338 18.67 -94.13 79.23
CA VAL A 338 18.97 -94.82 77.96
C VAL A 338 19.35 -93.79 76.90
N THR A 339 20.48 -94.00 76.23
CA THR A 339 20.97 -93.09 75.19
C THR A 339 20.54 -93.62 73.82
N ILE A 340 19.70 -92.86 73.12
CA ILE A 340 19.21 -93.19 71.77
C ILE A 340 19.65 -92.04 70.85
N ASP A 341 20.35 -92.37 69.78
CA ASP A 341 20.97 -91.38 68.89
C ASP A 341 19.96 -90.95 67.81
N GLY A 342 19.16 -89.92 68.12
CA GLY A 342 18.19 -89.34 67.18
C GLY A 342 17.00 -90.24 66.85
N LYS A 343 16.84 -90.59 65.56
CA LYS A 343 15.68 -91.29 64.99
C LYS A 343 16.01 -92.79 64.85
N GLU A 344 15.36 -93.65 65.63
CA GLU A 344 15.63 -95.10 65.70
C GLU A 344 14.36 -95.93 65.44
N LYS A 345 14.52 -97.20 65.02
CA LYS A 345 13.36 -98.07 64.76
C LYS A 345 12.67 -98.45 66.07
N ILE A 346 11.34 -98.31 66.11
CA ILE A 346 10.55 -98.51 67.33
C ILE A 346 10.71 -99.91 67.94
N GLU A 347 10.91 -100.93 67.10
CA GLU A 347 11.15 -102.32 67.51
C GLU A 347 12.42 -102.43 68.38
N LYS A 348 13.50 -101.75 67.98
CA LYS A 348 14.79 -101.78 68.69
C LYS A 348 14.68 -101.11 70.06
N ILE A 349 13.90 -100.03 70.14
CA ILE A 349 13.63 -99.29 71.38
C ILE A 349 12.80 -100.15 72.34
N PHE A 350 11.72 -100.78 71.86
CA PHE A 350 10.95 -101.74 72.68
C PHE A 350 11.78 -102.93 73.12
N HIS A 351 12.75 -103.37 72.31
CA HIS A 351 13.65 -104.44 72.70
C HIS A 351 14.58 -104.07 73.86
N GLN A 352 15.02 -102.81 73.94
CA GLN A 352 15.90 -102.33 75.00
C GLN A 352 15.15 -101.93 76.28
N LEU A 353 13.91 -101.44 76.17
CA LEU A 353 13.15 -100.95 77.32
C LEU A 353 12.26 -102.00 77.99
N LEU A 354 11.79 -103.03 77.25
CA LEU A 354 10.83 -104.01 77.78
C LEU A 354 11.45 -105.39 77.93
N THR A 355 11.27 -106.00 79.12
CA THR A 355 11.60 -107.40 79.36
C THR A 355 10.61 -108.34 78.64
N SER A 356 10.98 -109.60 78.41
CA SER A 356 10.15 -110.55 77.65
C SER A 356 8.74 -110.72 78.24
N GLU A 357 8.62 -110.70 79.56
CA GLU A 357 7.34 -110.85 80.26
C GLU A 357 6.44 -109.60 80.09
N GLU A 358 7.04 -108.41 80.06
CA GLU A 358 6.33 -107.15 79.81
C GLU A 358 5.87 -107.02 78.35
N LYS A 359 6.64 -107.57 77.40
CA LYS A 359 6.24 -107.62 75.98
C LYS A 359 5.01 -108.47 75.77
N ASP A 360 4.96 -109.64 76.38
CA ASP A 360 3.81 -110.52 76.27
C ASP A 360 2.55 -109.89 76.87
N LYS A 361 2.72 -109.16 77.99
CA LYS A 361 1.63 -108.40 78.60
C LYS A 361 1.14 -107.25 77.70
N LEU A 362 2.06 -106.49 77.10
CA LEU A 362 1.73 -105.40 76.19
C LEU A 362 1.04 -105.90 74.91
N ILE A 363 1.52 -107.01 74.34
CA ILE A 363 0.90 -107.65 73.16
C ILE A 363 -0.50 -108.13 73.51
N LYS A 364 -0.68 -108.73 74.69
CA LYS A 364 -1.98 -109.18 75.15
C LYS A 364 -2.96 -108.01 75.31
N GLU A 365 -2.56 -106.94 76.00
CA GLU A 365 -3.39 -105.74 76.16
C GLU A 365 -3.71 -105.07 74.81
N PHE A 366 -2.75 -104.99 73.88
CA PHE A 366 -2.99 -104.44 72.55
C PHE A 366 -3.98 -105.29 71.74
N MET A 367 -3.85 -106.62 71.82
CA MET A 367 -4.75 -107.54 71.11
C MET A 367 -6.15 -107.55 71.72
N ASP A 368 -6.27 -107.39 73.04
CA ASP A 368 -7.55 -107.24 73.74
C ASP A 368 -8.21 -105.89 73.38
N TYR A 369 -7.46 -104.79 73.37
CA TYR A 369 -7.95 -103.48 72.91
C TYR A 369 -8.46 -103.52 71.45
N LYS A 370 -7.72 -104.22 70.58
CA LYS A 370 -8.11 -104.39 69.16
C LYS A 370 -9.37 -105.25 68.99
N LYS A 371 -9.64 -106.16 69.93
CA LYS A 371 -10.84 -107.00 69.95
C LYS A 371 -12.07 -106.25 70.48
N GLU A 372 -11.92 -105.44 71.55
CA GLU A 372 -13.04 -104.67 72.11
C GLU A 372 -13.54 -103.59 71.14
N LYS A 373 -12.65 -102.91 70.41
CA LYS A 373 -13.07 -101.91 69.40
C LYS A 373 -13.90 -102.46 68.25
N ARG A 374 -13.93 -103.78 68.01
CA ARG A 374 -14.76 -104.40 66.97
C ARG A 374 -16.20 -104.69 67.42
N ARG A 375 -16.56 -104.51 68.70
CA ARG A 375 -17.93 -104.72 69.19
C ARG A 375 -18.79 -103.45 69.18
N ASP A 376 -18.17 -102.28 69.12
CA ASP A 376 -18.86 -100.98 69.09
C ASP A 376 -18.70 -100.25 67.72
N LEU A 377 -18.40 -101.01 66.66
CA LEU A 377 -18.29 -100.52 65.28
C LEU A 377 -19.48 -100.95 64.42
#